data_AF-A0A2E9ZM32-F1
#
_entry.id   AF-A0A2E9ZM32-F1
#
_cell.length_a   1.000
_cell.length_b   1.000
_cell.length_c   1.000
_cell.angle_alpha   90.00
_cell.angle_beta   90.00
_cell.angle_gamma   90.00
#
_symmetry.space_group_name_H-M   'P 1'
#
loop_
_entity.id
_entity.type
_entity.pdbx_description
1 polymer ?
#
loop_
_entity_poly.entity_id
_entity_poly.type
_entity_poly.pdbx_seq_one_letter_code
_entity_poly.pdbx_strand_id
1 'polypeptide(L)'
;MSDKTTIDNYVKKQLILSAEFKNALAKDAEMRKQFEVLTPFKQREYANHIRSGKLEKTRLSRLKKVTPRIYRGIGLYEKYKGS
;
A
#
# COMPACT_ATOMS: atom_id res chain seq x y z
N MET A 1 -0.14 37.54 -14.31
CA MET A 1 1.15 36.88 -14.05
C MET A 1 1.22 36.67 -12.56
N SER A 2 0.99 35.44 -12.11
CA SER A 2 0.87 35.13 -10.68
C SER A 2 1.75 33.93 -10.41
N ASP A 3 2.74 34.17 -9.56
CA ASP A 3 3.74 33.22 -9.07
C ASP A 3 3.17 31.83 -8.81
N LYS A 4 3.59 30.86 -9.64
CA LYS A 4 3.41 29.44 -9.38
C LYS A 4 4.75 28.88 -8.90
N THR A 5 5.07 29.17 -7.64
CA THR A 5 6.15 28.47 -6.94
C THR A 5 5.59 27.92 -5.63
N THR A 6 4.63 27.00 -5.76
CA THR A 6 4.03 26.34 -4.61
C THR A 6 3.73 24.88 -4.98
N ILE A 7 4.65 23.98 -4.59
CA ILE A 7 4.46 22.52 -4.39
C ILE A 7 4.79 21.59 -5.57
N ASP A 8 5.79 21.88 -6.40
CA ASP A 8 6.28 20.90 -7.40
C ASP A 8 7.26 19.87 -6.78
N ASN A 9 7.54 20.00 -5.48
CA ASN A 9 8.59 19.28 -4.76
C ASN A 9 8.10 18.62 -3.46
N TYR A 10 6.85 18.12 -3.42
CA TYR A 10 6.41 17.16 -2.39
C TYR A 10 7.11 15.82 -2.64
N VAL A 11 8.37 15.77 -2.23
CA VAL A 11 9.34 14.65 -2.29
C VAL A 11 8.62 13.34 -2.55
N LYS A 12 8.79 12.81 -3.77
CA LYS A 12 8.24 11.53 -4.27
C LYS A 12 8.69 10.40 -3.33
N LYS A 13 8.03 10.27 -2.18
CA LYS A 13 8.44 9.38 -1.10
C LYS A 13 8.21 7.97 -1.61
N GLN A 14 9.31 7.34 -1.99
CA GLN A 14 9.27 6.08 -2.71
C GLN A 14 8.46 5.04 -1.94
N LEU A 15 7.60 4.34 -2.67
CA LEU A 15 6.87 3.20 -2.15
C LEU A 15 7.86 2.03 -1.99
N ILE A 16 8.27 1.79 -0.75
CA ILE A 16 9.24 0.74 -0.43
C ILE A 16 8.48 -0.52 0.02
N LEU A 17 8.42 -1.50 -0.86
CA LEU A 17 7.79 -2.80 -0.64
C LEU A 17 8.81 -3.84 -0.14
N SER A 18 8.41 -4.72 0.79
CA SER A 18 9.22 -5.88 1.17
C SER A 18 9.27 -6.91 0.04
N ALA A 19 10.26 -7.79 0.04
CA ALA A 19 10.44 -8.80 -1.02
C ALA A 19 9.20 -9.70 -1.16
N GLU A 20 8.61 -10.11 -0.04
CA GLU A 20 7.43 -10.97 0.01
C GLU A 20 6.21 -10.27 -0.59
N PHE A 21 6.06 -8.97 -0.34
CA PHE A 21 4.95 -8.21 -0.90
C PHE A 21 5.12 -7.97 -2.41
N LYS A 22 6.34 -7.67 -2.88
CA LYS A 22 6.63 -7.58 -4.32
C LYS A 22 6.31 -8.89 -5.03
N ASN A 23 6.73 -10.01 -4.44
CA ASN A 23 6.46 -11.34 -5.00
C ASN A 23 4.96 -11.65 -5.05
N ALA A 24 4.18 -11.26 -4.05
CA ALA A 24 2.73 -11.43 -4.08
C ALA A 24 2.06 -10.62 -5.19
N LEU A 25 2.44 -9.34 -5.36
CA LEU A 25 1.92 -8.48 -6.44
C LEU A 25 2.37 -8.96 -7.83
N ALA A 26 3.54 -9.59 -7.94
CA ALA A 26 4.02 -10.16 -9.20
C ALA A 26 3.29 -11.46 -9.57
N LYS A 27 2.90 -12.27 -8.58
CA LYS A 27 2.21 -13.55 -8.77
C LYS A 27 0.70 -13.39 -8.97
N ASP A 28 0.11 -12.31 -8.49
CA ASP A 28 -1.32 -12.05 -8.58
C ASP A 28 -1.62 -10.69 -9.21
N ALA A 29 -1.98 -10.73 -10.49
CA ALA A 29 -2.29 -9.54 -11.27
C ALA A 29 -3.54 -8.79 -10.76
N GLU A 30 -4.53 -9.51 -10.22
CA GLU A 30 -5.75 -8.88 -9.69
C GLU A 30 -5.46 -8.17 -8.39
N MET A 31 -4.72 -8.81 -7.48
CA MET A 31 -4.24 -8.18 -6.25
C MET A 31 -3.45 -6.90 -6.57
N ARG A 32 -2.57 -6.98 -7.58
CA ARG A 32 -1.77 -5.83 -8.02
C ARG A 32 -2.63 -4.70 -8.55
N LYS A 33 -3.59 -5.00 -9.43
CA LYS A 33 -4.52 -4.02 -9.98
C LYS A 33 -5.29 -3.31 -8.88
N GLN A 34 -5.87 -4.04 -7.93
CA GLN A 34 -6.61 -3.44 -6.81
C GLN A 34 -5.70 -2.60 -5.91
N PHE A 35 -4.46 -3.05 -5.67
CA PHE A 35 -3.47 -2.27 -4.93
C PHE A 35 -3.07 -0.98 -5.64
N GLU A 36 -2.89 -1.01 -6.96
CA GLU A 36 -2.50 0.14 -7.78
C GLU A 36 -3.62 1.20 -7.86
N VAL A 37 -4.89 0.80 -7.77
CA VAL A 37 -6.05 1.72 -7.71
C VAL A 37 -6.12 2.49 -6.39
N LEU A 38 -5.54 1.96 -5.30
CA LEU A 38 -5.48 2.68 -4.03
C LEU A 38 -4.67 3.97 -4.16
N THR A 39 -5.05 5.01 -3.41
CA THR A 39 -4.28 6.26 -3.39
C THR A 39 -2.84 6.00 -2.91
N PRO A 40 -1.85 6.81 -3.33
CA PRO A 40 -0.45 6.63 -2.91
C PRO A 40 -0.28 6.60 -1.38
N PHE A 41 -1.14 7.31 -0.65
CA PHE A 41 -1.18 7.27 0.81
C PHE A 41 -1.55 5.86 1.32
N LYS A 42 -2.66 5.27 0.85
CA LYS A 42 -3.13 3.93 1.24
C LYS A 42 -2.14 2.84 0.83
N GLN A 43 -1.53 2.94 -0.36
CA GLN A 43 -0.48 2.02 -0.79
C GLN A 43 0.70 2.01 0.20
N ARG A 44 1.11 3.20 0.66
CA ARG A 44 2.20 3.36 1.64
C ARG A 44 1.83 2.81 3.02
N GLU A 45 0.58 2.92 3.46
CA GLU A 45 0.12 2.30 4.71
C GLU A 45 0.29 0.79 4.69
N TYR A 46 -0.17 0.12 3.63
CA TYR A 46 0.03 -1.32 3.45
C TYR A 46 1.51 -1.70 3.43
N ALA A 47 2.31 -1.00 2.62
CA ALA A 47 3.74 -1.24 2.51
C ALA A 47 4.45 -1.10 3.86
N ASN A 48 4.17 -0.04 4.62
CA ASN A 48 4.76 0.22 5.93
C ASN A 48 4.30 -0.82 6.97
N HIS A 49 3.02 -1.20 6.97
CA HIS A 49 2.48 -2.19 7.89
C HIS A 49 3.15 -3.56 7.69
N ILE A 50 3.28 -4.00 6.45
CA ILE A 50 3.94 -5.26 6.13
C ILE A 50 5.44 -5.16 6.46
N ARG A 51 6.13 -4.12 5.95
CA ARG A 51 7.58 -3.95 6.12
C ARG A 51 8.03 -3.80 7.57
N SER A 52 7.20 -3.27 8.46
CA SER A 52 7.55 -3.15 9.88
C SER A 52 7.67 -4.49 10.60
N GLY A 53 7.31 -5.62 9.96
CA GLY A 53 7.64 -6.95 10.45
C GLY A 53 9.14 -7.24 10.27
N LYS A 54 9.91 -7.31 11.37
CA LYS A 54 11.36 -7.59 11.32
C LYS A 54 11.68 -8.97 10.72
N LEU A 55 10.86 -9.97 11.02
CA LEU A 55 11.01 -11.34 10.51
C LEU A 55 10.13 -11.57 9.29
N GLU A 56 10.63 -12.37 8.33
CA GLU A 56 9.89 -12.77 7.13
C GLU A 56 8.52 -13.38 7.48
N LYS A 57 8.49 -14.32 8.42
CA LYS A 57 7.23 -14.95 8.89
C LYS A 57 6.18 -13.94 9.34
N THR A 58 6.62 -12.84 9.97
CA THR A 58 5.73 -11.77 10.42
C THR A 58 5.24 -10.93 9.24
N ARG A 59 6.11 -10.64 8.26
CA ARG A 59 5.72 -9.94 7.02
C ARG A 59 4.69 -10.75 6.23
N LEU A 60 4.93 -12.06 6.06
CA LEU A 60 3.99 -12.98 5.40
C LEU A 60 2.65 -13.07 6.14
N SER A 61 2.68 -13.18 7.47
CA SER A 61 1.46 -13.22 8.29
C SER A 61 0.64 -11.92 8.14
N ARG A 62 1.30 -10.76 8.20
CA ARG A 62 0.64 -9.46 8.00
C ARG A 62 0.10 -9.32 6.59
N LEU A 63 0.89 -9.66 5.57
CA LEU A 63 0.48 -9.69 4.17
C LEU A 63 -0.81 -10.51 4.00
N LYS A 64 -0.82 -11.76 4.47
CA LYS A 64 -2.00 -12.63 4.40
C LYS A 64 -3.23 -12.02 5.08
N LYS A 65 -3.06 -11.35 6.23
CA LYS A 65 -4.16 -10.70 6.95
C LYS A 65 -4.73 -9.49 6.19
N VAL A 66 -3.89 -8.74 5.47
CA VAL A 66 -4.31 -7.53 4.76
C VAL A 66 -4.75 -7.78 3.32
N THR A 67 -4.35 -8.89 2.72
CA THR A 67 -4.70 -9.30 1.36
C THR A 67 -6.21 -9.21 1.05
N PRO A 68 -7.14 -9.70 1.90
CA PRO A 68 -8.57 -9.57 1.64
C PRO A 68 -9.06 -8.12 1.53
N ARG A 69 -8.39 -7.17 2.21
CA ARG A 69 -8.73 -5.75 2.14
C ARG A 69 -8.21 -5.11 0.86
N ILE A 70 -7.02 -5.54 0.39
CA ILE A 70 -6.45 -5.10 -0.88
C ILE A 70 -7.40 -5.48 -2.03
N TYR A 71 -7.89 -6.73 -2.07
CA TYR A 71 -8.86 -7.14 -3.10
C TYR A 71 -10.19 -6.37 -3.05
N ARG A 72 -10.55 -5.82 -1.89
CA ARG A 72 -11.74 -4.98 -1.73
C ARG A 72 -11.50 -3.52 -2.11
N GLY A 73 -10.28 -3.15 -2.49
CA GLY A 73 -9.93 -1.76 -2.82
C GLY A 73 -10.07 -0.77 -1.66
N ILE A 74 -10.08 -1.26 -0.42
CA ILE A 74 -10.21 -0.41 0.79
C ILE A 74 -8.83 -0.17 1.41
N GLY A 75 -8.66 0.96 2.09
CA GLY A 75 -7.46 1.29 2.84
C GLY A 75 -7.30 0.41 4.09
N LEU A 76 -6.07 0.31 4.59
CA LEU A 76 -5.74 -0.52 5.75
C LEU A 76 -6.52 -0.09 7.01
N TYR A 77 -6.62 1.22 7.26
CA TYR A 77 -7.29 1.80 8.42
C TYR A 77 -8.67 2.37 8.14
N GLU A 78 -9.18 2.20 6.92
CA GLU A 78 -10.56 2.58 6.63
C GLU A 78 -11.51 1.68 7.41
N LYS A 79 -12.23 2.27 8.35
CA LYS A 79 -13.41 1.62 8.92
C LYS A 79 -14.46 1.54 7.81
N TYR A 80 -15.25 0.47 7.82
CA TYR A 80 -16.44 0.40 6.98
C TYR A 80 -17.27 1.65 7.25
N LYS A 81 -17.42 2.53 6.25
CA LYS A 81 -18.49 3.53 6.25
C LYS A 81 -19.77 2.76 6.01
N GLY A 82 -20.36 2.26 7.09
CA GLY A 82 -21.45 1.29 7.05
C GLY A 82 -22.19 1.23 8.38
N SER A 83 -22.62 2.39 8.87
CA SER A 83 -23.83 2.62 9.67
C SER A 83 -24.17 4.10 9.52
#